data_AF-A0A6J7ZNW2-F1
#
_entry.id   AF-A0A6J7ZNW2-F1
#
_cell.length_a   1.000
_cell.length_b   1.000
_cell.length_c   1.000
_cell.angle_alpha   90.00
_cell.angle_beta   90.00
_cell.angle_gamma   90.00
#
_symmetry.space_group_name_H-M   'P 1'
#
loop_
_entity.id
_entity.type
_entity.pdbx_description
1 polymer ?
#
loop_
_entity_poly.entity_id
_entity_poly.type
_entity_poly.pdbx_seq_one_letter_code
_entity_poly.pdbx_strand_id
1 'polypeptide(L)'
;MNTVTLNLNPIIKLTHDQFYQLCAANPDLQLERNAEGELIVMPPTGGETGKRNSKLNLQLGIWNERTQLGEVFDSSTGFTLPNKADRSPDVAWLEKSRWLALTSAQREKFIPLCPDFVIELLSPNDSLKKTQDKMQEYMENGCRLGWLINCKNQQVEIYRIGKEIEVLDIPNSISGEDVLPDFVLNLEQIW
;
A
#
# COMPACT_ATOMS: atom_id res chain seq x y z
N MET A 1 13.25 -4.75 12.76
CA MET A 1 12.59 -5.99 13.25
C MET A 1 11.94 -6.64 12.05
N ASN A 2 11.99 -7.96 11.95
CA ASN A 2 11.35 -8.66 10.83
C ASN A 2 9.86 -8.80 11.12
N THR A 3 9.04 -8.82 10.06
CA THR A 3 7.62 -9.17 10.19
C THR A 3 7.48 -10.57 10.76
N VAL A 4 6.47 -10.76 11.62
CA VAL A 4 6.13 -12.06 12.23
C VAL A 4 4.82 -12.53 11.63
N THR A 5 4.79 -13.75 11.09
CA THR A 5 3.58 -14.37 10.55
C THR A 5 3.07 -15.44 11.50
N LEU A 6 1.78 -15.37 11.86
CA LEU A 6 1.09 -16.32 12.71
C LEU A 6 -0.05 -16.99 11.92
N ASN A 7 0.02 -18.31 11.79
CA ASN A 7 -1.04 -19.09 11.17
C ASN A 7 -2.05 -19.53 12.24
N LEU A 8 -3.17 -18.81 12.33
CA LEU A 8 -4.26 -19.13 13.25
C LEU A 8 -5.24 -20.18 12.70
N ASN A 9 -5.16 -20.54 11.42
CA ASN A 9 -6.12 -21.42 10.75
C ASN A 9 -6.36 -22.78 11.45
N PRO A 10 -5.37 -23.42 12.12
CA PRO A 10 -5.62 -24.64 12.88
C PRO A 10 -6.58 -24.46 14.06
N ILE A 11 -6.78 -23.24 14.54
CA ILE A 11 -7.63 -22.89 15.69
C ILE A 11 -8.88 -22.12 15.23
N ILE A 12 -8.70 -21.10 14.40
CA ILE A 12 -9.76 -20.23 13.91
C ILE A 12 -9.42 -19.64 12.53
N LYS A 13 -10.43 -19.56 11.66
CA LYS A 13 -10.37 -18.77 10.44
C LYS A 13 -11.08 -17.44 10.68
N LEU A 14 -10.33 -16.37 10.83
CA LEU A 14 -10.91 -15.05 11.08
C LEU A 14 -11.78 -14.61 9.89
N THR A 15 -12.91 -13.98 10.16
CA THR A 15 -13.64 -13.19 9.14
C THR A 15 -13.03 -11.79 9.02
N HIS A 16 -13.40 -11.01 7.99
CA HIS A 16 -12.96 -9.61 7.89
C HIS A 16 -13.36 -8.78 9.10
N ASP A 17 -14.60 -8.95 9.59
CA ASP A 17 -15.08 -8.24 10.79
C ASP A 17 -14.32 -8.67 12.05
N GLN A 18 -14.01 -9.96 12.20
CA GLN A 18 -13.21 -10.44 13.34
C GLN A 18 -11.77 -9.93 13.28
N PHE A 19 -11.17 -9.88 12.09
CA PHE A 19 -9.84 -9.30 11.89
C PHE A 19 -9.84 -7.81 12.19
N TYR A 20 -10.83 -7.06 11.69
CA TYR A 20 -11.00 -5.63 12.02
C TYR A 20 -11.16 -5.41 13.54
N GLN A 21 -11.97 -6.23 14.21
CA GLN A 21 -12.12 -6.18 15.67
C GLN A 21 -10.81 -6.49 16.41
N LEU A 22 -10.02 -7.43 15.90
CA LEU A 22 -8.69 -7.74 16.45
C LEU A 22 -7.76 -6.53 16.33
N CYS A 23 -7.72 -5.86 15.18
CA CYS A 23 -6.94 -4.63 15.00
C CYS A 23 -7.42 -3.52 15.95
N ALA A 24 -8.74 -3.31 16.04
CA ALA A 24 -9.33 -2.30 16.92
C ALA A 24 -9.05 -2.57 18.41
N ALA A 25 -8.96 -3.84 18.81
CA ALA A 25 -8.61 -4.24 20.18
C ALA A 25 -7.11 -4.10 20.49
N ASN A 26 -6.26 -3.94 19.47
CA ASN A 26 -4.80 -3.83 19.60
C ASN A 26 -4.28 -2.61 18.81
N PRO A 27 -4.68 -1.38 19.18
CA PRO A 27 -4.41 -0.17 18.39
C PRO A 27 -2.91 0.16 18.27
N ASP A 28 -2.08 -0.37 19.16
CA ASP A 28 -0.62 -0.18 19.12
C ASP A 28 0.09 -1.13 18.14
N LEU A 29 -0.63 -2.07 17.53
CA LEU A 29 -0.09 -3.01 16.54
C LEU A 29 -0.60 -2.67 15.14
N GLN A 30 0.32 -2.68 14.18
CA GLN A 30 -0.04 -2.71 12.77
C GLN A 30 -0.12 -4.17 12.33
N LEU A 31 -1.31 -4.61 11.92
CA LEU A 31 -1.59 -5.97 11.52
C LEU A 31 -2.08 -6.01 10.07
N GLU A 32 -1.59 -6.98 9.31
CA GLU A 32 -2.14 -7.38 8.02
C GLU A 32 -2.63 -8.82 8.07
N ARG A 33 -3.40 -9.22 7.06
CA ARG A 33 -3.81 -10.60 6.85
C ARG A 33 -3.63 -10.97 5.39
N ASN A 34 -2.90 -12.05 5.09
CA ASN A 34 -2.74 -12.51 3.71
C ASN A 34 -3.97 -13.28 3.19
N ALA A 35 -3.96 -13.63 1.91
CA ALA A 35 -5.04 -14.37 1.26
C ALA A 35 -5.27 -15.77 1.86
N GLU A 36 -4.24 -16.37 2.47
CA GLU A 36 -4.31 -17.63 3.20
C GLU A 36 -4.97 -17.49 4.58
N GLY A 37 -5.22 -16.26 5.05
CA GLY A 37 -5.82 -15.95 6.35
C GLY A 37 -4.83 -15.91 7.50
N GLU A 38 -3.53 -15.92 7.23
CA GLU A 38 -2.46 -15.79 8.22
C GLU A 38 -2.29 -14.32 8.64
N LEU A 39 -2.03 -14.10 9.92
CA LEU A 39 -1.80 -12.77 10.46
C LEU A 39 -0.34 -12.38 10.33
N ILE A 40 -0.10 -11.14 9.92
CA ILE A 40 1.24 -10.58 9.77
C ILE A 40 1.34 -9.38 10.70
N VAL A 41 2.24 -9.47 11.67
CA VAL A 41 2.55 -8.36 12.58
C VAL A 41 3.63 -7.51 11.92
N MET A 42 3.27 -6.27 11.60
CA MET A 42 4.17 -5.28 11.03
C MET A 42 4.91 -4.55 12.17
N PRO A 43 6.25 -4.47 12.13
CA PRO A 43 7.00 -3.71 13.12
C PRO A 43 6.75 -2.21 12.93
N PRO A 44 6.91 -1.39 13.99
CA PRO A 44 6.86 0.05 13.85
C PRO A 44 7.90 0.58 12.86
N THR A 45 7.48 1.54 12.05
CA THR A 45 8.32 2.20 11.04
C THR A 45 9.42 3.06 11.70
N GLY A 46 10.66 2.90 11.25
CA GLY A 46 11.78 3.73 11.71
C GLY A 46 11.72 5.17 11.18
N GLY A 47 12.39 6.11 11.85
CA GLY A 47 12.28 7.55 11.55
C GLY A 47 12.64 7.96 10.12
N GLU A 48 13.67 7.36 9.51
CA GLU A 48 14.04 7.64 8.12
C GLU A 48 13.00 7.15 7.12
N THR A 49 12.49 5.92 7.29
CA THR A 49 11.38 5.41 6.47
C THR A 49 10.14 6.28 6.67
N GLY A 50 9.79 6.62 7.92
CA GLY A 50 8.63 7.46 8.23
C GLY A 50 8.72 8.84 7.58
N LYS A 51 9.87 9.52 7.69
CA LYS A 51 10.13 10.82 7.03
C LYS A 51 9.95 10.73 5.51
N ARG A 52 10.44 9.66 4.88
CA ARG A 52 10.29 9.44 3.43
C ARG A 52 8.83 9.16 3.08
N ASN A 53 8.14 8.31 3.83
CA ASN A 53 6.73 8.01 3.59
C ASN A 53 5.85 9.26 3.72
N SER A 54 6.11 10.12 4.72
CA SER A 54 5.41 11.40 4.85
C SER A 54 5.60 12.30 3.61
N LYS A 55 6.79 12.31 3.00
CA LYS A 55 7.03 13.07 1.77
C LYS A 55 6.32 12.47 0.56
N LEU A 56 6.29 11.14 0.44
CA LEU A 56 5.54 10.43 -0.62
C LEU A 56 4.05 10.78 -0.55
N ASN A 57 3.45 10.61 0.64
CA ASN A 57 2.06 10.99 0.91
C ASN A 57 1.80 12.48 0.63
N LEU A 58 2.69 13.37 1.06
CA LEU A 58 2.54 14.81 0.83
C LEU A 58 2.53 15.18 -0.66
N GLN A 59 3.46 14.64 -1.46
CA GLN A 59 3.53 14.94 -2.89
C GLN A 59 2.26 14.47 -3.60
N LEU A 60 1.80 13.25 -3.32
CA LEU A 60 0.57 12.71 -3.89
C LEU A 60 -0.67 13.48 -3.41
N GLY A 61 -0.72 13.84 -2.13
CA GLY A 61 -1.79 14.63 -1.53
C GLY A 61 -1.92 16.01 -2.17
N ILE A 62 -0.81 16.73 -2.36
CA ILE A 62 -0.82 18.05 -3.04
C ILE A 62 -1.37 17.94 -4.46
N TRP A 63 -0.97 16.90 -5.20
CA TRP A 63 -1.51 16.66 -6.54
C TRP A 63 -3.01 16.36 -6.48
N ASN A 64 -3.44 15.45 -5.60
CA ASN A 64 -4.84 15.04 -5.49
C ASN A 64 -5.76 16.19 -5.06
N GLU A 65 -5.29 17.06 -4.16
CA GLU A 65 -6.03 18.26 -3.76
C GLU A 65 -6.25 19.24 -4.94
N ARG A 66 -5.30 19.33 -5.87
CA ARG A 66 -5.42 20.20 -7.05
C ARG A 66 -6.32 19.61 -8.12
N THR A 67 -6.22 18.31 -8.36
CA THR A 67 -6.94 17.64 -9.45
C THR A 67 -8.32 17.15 -9.02
N GLN A 68 -8.53 16.88 -7.73
CA GLN A 68 -9.76 16.37 -7.14
C GLN A 68 -10.26 15.08 -7.80
N LEU A 69 -9.32 14.26 -8.30
CA LEU A 69 -9.59 13.03 -9.05
C LEU A 69 -9.81 11.80 -8.17
N GLY A 70 -9.48 11.86 -6.88
CA GLY A 70 -9.60 10.73 -5.97
C GLY A 70 -9.35 11.07 -4.51
N GLU A 71 -8.95 10.07 -3.75
CA GLU A 71 -8.60 10.17 -2.32
C GLU A 71 -7.25 9.49 -2.06
N VAL A 72 -6.44 10.10 -1.21
CA VAL A 72 -5.11 9.59 -0.81
C VAL A 72 -5.20 9.02 0.61
N PHE A 73 -4.55 7.88 0.83
CA PHE A 73 -4.54 7.18 2.10
C PHE A 73 -3.12 6.92 2.58
N ASP A 74 -2.92 7.06 3.89
CA ASP A 74 -1.63 6.88 4.54
C ASP A 74 -1.32 5.40 4.83
N SER A 75 -0.13 5.16 5.40
CA SER A 75 0.41 3.83 5.68
C SER A 75 -0.38 3.01 6.71
N SER A 76 -1.38 3.59 7.39
CA SER A 76 -2.18 2.92 8.41
C SER A 76 -3.56 2.46 7.90
N THR A 77 -3.92 2.86 6.68
CA THR A 77 -5.22 2.55 6.11
C THR A 77 -5.28 1.12 5.59
N GLY A 78 -6.19 0.31 6.15
CA GLY A 78 -6.42 -1.06 5.70
C GLY A 78 -7.36 -1.16 4.49
N PHE A 79 -7.02 -2.04 3.56
CA PHE A 79 -7.81 -2.40 2.39
C PHE A 79 -8.09 -3.89 2.37
N THR A 80 -9.37 -4.27 2.25
CA THR A 80 -9.77 -5.66 1.99
C THR A 80 -9.78 -5.89 0.48
N LEU A 81 -8.80 -6.64 0.00
CA LEU A 81 -8.61 -6.97 -1.42
C LEU A 81 -9.62 -8.04 -1.89
N PRO A 82 -9.92 -8.13 -3.21
CA PRO A 82 -10.78 -9.17 -3.78
C PRO A 82 -10.39 -10.61 -3.43
N ASN A 83 -9.09 -10.92 -3.30
CA ASN A 83 -8.58 -12.22 -2.86
C ASN A 83 -8.75 -12.48 -1.36
N LYS A 84 -9.37 -11.55 -0.63
CA LYS A 84 -9.65 -11.57 0.82
C LYS A 84 -8.46 -11.25 1.73
N ALA A 85 -7.31 -10.88 1.17
CA ALA A 85 -6.24 -10.30 1.97
C ALA A 85 -6.67 -8.93 2.52
N ASP A 86 -6.17 -8.57 3.70
CA ASP A 86 -6.32 -7.25 4.30
C ASP A 86 -4.93 -6.61 4.40
N ARG A 87 -4.67 -5.60 3.58
CA ARG A 87 -3.35 -4.98 3.38
C ARG A 87 -3.33 -3.50 3.71
N SER A 88 -2.17 -2.99 4.11
CA SER A 88 -1.95 -1.58 4.41
C SER A 88 -0.72 -1.11 3.62
N PRO A 89 -0.87 -0.59 2.39
CA PRO A 89 0.25 -0.05 1.62
C PRO A 89 0.79 1.22 2.27
N ASP A 90 2.05 1.59 2.00
CA ASP A 90 2.66 2.79 2.57
C ASP A 90 1.99 4.10 2.08
N VAL A 91 1.56 4.08 0.82
CA VAL A 91 0.71 5.10 0.19
C VAL A 91 -0.30 4.41 -0.71
N ALA A 92 -1.56 4.85 -0.65
CA ALA A 92 -2.59 4.41 -1.59
C ALA A 92 -3.38 5.58 -2.16
N TRP A 93 -3.93 5.38 -3.36
CA TRP A 93 -4.92 6.27 -3.96
C TRP A 93 -6.07 5.49 -4.58
N LEU A 94 -7.28 6.01 -4.39
CA LEU A 94 -8.50 5.52 -5.04
C LEU A 94 -9.10 6.61 -5.91
N GLU A 95 -9.55 6.23 -7.10
CA GLU A 95 -10.33 7.10 -7.97
C GLU A 95 -11.62 7.55 -7.28
N LYS A 96 -11.99 8.81 -7.46
CA LYS A 96 -13.13 9.46 -6.79
C LYS A 96 -14.44 8.73 -7.02
N SER A 97 -14.67 8.22 -8.22
CA SER A 97 -15.88 7.47 -8.54
C SER A 97 -16.00 6.20 -7.69
N ARG A 98 -14.89 5.48 -7.49
CA ARG A 98 -14.80 4.26 -6.67
C ARG A 98 -14.98 4.57 -5.18
N TRP A 99 -14.38 5.64 -4.68
CA TRP A 99 -14.58 6.10 -3.31
C TRP A 99 -16.05 6.50 -3.05
N LEU A 100 -16.65 7.27 -3.95
CA LEU A 100 -18.04 7.73 -3.81
C LEU A 100 -19.07 6.60 -3.89
N ALA A 101 -18.73 5.49 -4.57
CA ALA A 101 -19.57 4.30 -4.62
C ALA A 101 -19.64 3.53 -3.28
N LEU A 102 -18.70 3.78 -2.35
CA LEU A 102 -18.72 3.17 -1.02
C LEU A 102 -19.79 3.79 -0.15
N THR A 103 -20.47 2.95 0.63
CA THR A 103 -21.36 3.38 1.72
C THR A 103 -20.55 4.00 2.86
N SER A 104 -21.18 4.85 3.69
CA SER A 104 -20.52 5.45 4.86
C SER A 104 -19.89 4.40 5.78
N ALA A 105 -20.61 3.29 6.03
CA ALA A 105 -20.10 2.19 6.87
C ALA A 105 -18.85 1.50 6.31
N GLN A 106 -18.69 1.45 4.98
CA GLN A 106 -17.48 0.92 4.34
C GLN A 106 -16.31 1.90 4.42
N ARG A 107 -16.58 3.21 4.41
CA ARG A 107 -15.55 4.26 4.54
C ARG A 107 -14.99 4.38 5.96
N GLU A 108 -15.74 3.92 6.96
CA GLU A 108 -15.35 3.94 8.38
C GLU A 108 -14.61 2.67 8.85
N LYS A 109 -14.41 1.69 7.97
CA LYS A 109 -13.69 0.44 8.24
C LYS A 109 -12.55 0.25 7.21
N PHE A 110 -11.95 -0.93 7.18
CA PHE A 110 -11.08 -1.32 6.07
C PHE A 110 -11.84 -1.26 4.75
N ILE A 111 -11.24 -0.59 3.78
CA ILE A 111 -11.89 -0.24 2.52
C ILE A 111 -11.99 -1.51 1.67
N PRO A 112 -13.19 -1.96 1.25
CA PRO A 112 -13.38 -3.23 0.54
C PRO A 112 -13.07 -3.12 -0.95
N LEU A 113 -11.90 -2.56 -1.29
CA LEU A 113 -11.42 -2.32 -2.64
C LEU A 113 -9.90 -2.50 -2.68
N CYS A 114 -9.37 -2.94 -3.82
CA CYS A 114 -7.95 -2.72 -4.12
C CYS A 114 -7.72 -1.25 -4.53
N PRO A 115 -6.71 -0.54 -3.99
CA PRO A 115 -6.33 0.79 -4.47
C PRO A 115 -6.05 0.81 -5.98
N ASP A 116 -6.38 1.91 -6.66
CA ASP A 116 -6.01 2.11 -8.06
C ASP A 116 -4.51 2.32 -8.23
N PHE A 117 -3.89 2.92 -7.22
CA PHE A 117 -2.46 3.17 -7.16
C PHE A 117 -1.90 2.89 -5.76
N VAL A 118 -0.72 2.28 -5.70
CA VAL A 118 0.00 1.99 -4.44
C VAL A 118 1.48 2.35 -4.54
N ILE A 119 2.06 2.73 -3.41
CA ILE A 119 3.51 2.75 -3.20
C ILE A 119 3.84 1.85 -2.02
N GLU A 120 4.88 1.03 -2.18
CA GLU A 120 5.56 0.33 -1.09
C GLU A 120 6.99 0.88 -0.99
N LEU A 121 7.38 1.31 0.20
CA LEU A 121 8.69 1.86 0.50
C LEU A 121 9.51 0.82 1.26
N LEU A 122 10.49 0.23 0.59
CA LEU A 122 11.29 -0.84 1.18
C LEU A 122 12.12 -0.32 2.37
N SER A 123 11.79 -0.78 3.58
CA SER A 123 12.57 -0.46 4.77
C SER A 123 13.87 -1.26 4.82
N PRO A 124 14.90 -0.82 5.56
CA PRO A 124 16.21 -1.47 5.59
C PRO A 124 16.22 -2.96 5.98
N ASN A 125 15.21 -3.42 6.71
CA ASN A 125 15.08 -4.81 7.19
C ASN A 125 14.02 -5.61 6.42
N ASP A 126 13.36 -5.00 5.44
CA ASP A 126 12.32 -5.67 4.68
C ASP A 126 12.94 -6.67 3.71
N SER A 127 12.20 -7.74 3.44
CA SER A 127 12.57 -8.68 2.40
C SER A 127 12.06 -8.16 1.06
N LEU A 128 12.99 -7.80 0.17
CA LEU A 128 12.65 -7.37 -1.19
C LEU A 128 11.67 -8.34 -1.86
N LYS A 129 11.94 -9.65 -1.78
CA LYS A 129 11.08 -10.67 -2.39
C LYS A 129 9.66 -10.64 -1.81
N LYS A 130 9.50 -10.54 -0.49
CA LYS A 130 8.17 -10.45 0.13
C LYS A 130 7.42 -9.20 -0.32
N THR A 131 8.11 -8.07 -0.45
CA THR A 131 7.48 -6.83 -0.92
C THR A 131 7.14 -6.92 -2.41
N GLN A 132 7.97 -7.52 -3.26
CA GLN A 132 7.65 -7.81 -4.65
C GLN A 132 6.43 -8.75 -4.78
N ASP A 133 6.32 -9.78 -3.93
CA ASP A 133 5.17 -10.66 -3.89
C ASP A 133 3.90 -9.90 -3.47
N LYS A 134 4.01 -8.95 -2.54
CA LYS A 134 2.92 -8.03 -2.14
C LYS A 134 2.51 -7.09 -3.28
N MET A 135 3.48 -6.53 -4.02
CA MET A 135 3.21 -5.72 -5.22
C MET A 135 2.46 -6.51 -6.28
N GLN A 136 2.90 -7.74 -6.55
CA GLN A 136 2.22 -8.64 -7.48
C GLN A 136 0.79 -8.96 -7.00
N GLU A 137 0.59 -9.19 -5.70
CA GLU A 137 -0.74 -9.38 -5.12
C GLU A 137 -1.64 -8.17 -5.39
N TYR A 138 -1.16 -6.94 -5.22
CA TYR A 138 -1.96 -5.75 -5.57
C TYR A 138 -2.36 -5.73 -7.05
N MET A 139 -1.43 -6.05 -7.96
CA MET A 139 -1.72 -6.08 -9.41
C MET A 139 -2.77 -7.12 -9.77
N GLU A 140 -2.70 -8.31 -9.19
CA GLU A 140 -3.67 -9.39 -9.38
C GLU A 140 -5.06 -9.05 -8.82
N ASN A 141 -5.12 -8.13 -7.86
CA ASN A 141 -6.33 -7.65 -7.23
C ASN A 141 -6.90 -6.37 -7.89
N GLY A 142 -6.31 -5.92 -9.00
CA GLY A 142 -6.83 -4.82 -9.81
C GLY A 142 -6.18 -3.46 -9.56
N CYS A 143 -5.05 -3.40 -8.85
CA CYS A 143 -4.24 -2.19 -8.82
C CYS A 143 -3.75 -1.85 -10.22
N ARG A 144 -3.87 -0.59 -10.65
CA ARG A 144 -3.58 -0.15 -12.02
C ARG A 144 -2.11 0.22 -12.19
N LEU A 145 -1.52 0.82 -11.16
CA LEU A 145 -0.12 1.25 -11.13
C LEU A 145 0.44 1.06 -9.72
N GLY A 146 1.60 0.42 -9.60
CA GLY A 146 2.28 0.23 -8.32
C GLY A 146 3.75 0.62 -8.41
N TRP A 147 4.28 1.28 -7.38
CA TRP A 147 5.72 1.57 -7.27
C TRP A 147 6.32 0.92 -6.03
N LEU A 148 7.36 0.13 -6.24
CA LEU A 148 8.23 -0.34 -5.15
C LEU A 148 9.50 0.49 -5.14
N ILE A 149 9.68 1.27 -4.07
CA ILE A 149 10.81 2.19 -3.94
C ILE A 149 11.85 1.58 -2.99
N ASN A 150 13.03 1.28 -3.54
CA ASN A 150 14.18 0.80 -2.78
C ASN A 150 15.19 1.93 -2.57
N CYS A 151 15.07 2.66 -1.45
CA CYS A 151 15.96 3.78 -1.15
C CYS A 151 17.43 3.39 -0.92
N LYS A 152 17.71 2.14 -0.53
CA LYS A 152 19.09 1.69 -0.30
C LYS A 152 19.86 1.60 -1.61
N ASN A 153 19.20 1.11 -2.66
CA ASN A 153 19.78 0.96 -3.99
C ASN A 153 19.38 2.09 -4.94
N GLN A 154 18.57 3.06 -4.47
CA GLN A 154 17.98 4.13 -5.28
C GLN A 154 17.29 3.60 -6.53
N GLN A 155 16.48 2.55 -6.37
CA GLN A 155 15.83 1.86 -7.46
C GLN A 155 14.31 1.96 -7.30
N VAL A 156 13.59 2.09 -8.42
CA VAL A 156 12.14 2.00 -8.45
C VAL A 156 11.74 0.89 -9.39
N GLU A 157 10.90 -0.03 -8.92
CA GLU A 157 10.20 -0.98 -9.77
C GLU A 157 8.78 -0.46 -10.03
N ILE A 158 8.36 -0.45 -11.29
CA ILE A 158 7.06 0.02 -11.75
C ILE A 158 6.23 -1.15 -12.24
N TYR A 159 5.10 -1.35 -11.58
CA TYR A 159 4.15 -2.43 -11.82
C TYR A 159 2.91 -1.89 -12.55
N ARG A 160 2.50 -2.56 -13.64
CA ARG A 160 1.34 -2.18 -14.45
C ARG A 160 0.58 -3.43 -14.88
N ILE A 161 -0.74 -3.33 -15.02
CA ILE A 161 -1.57 -4.48 -15.41
C ILE A 161 -1.13 -5.02 -16.77
N GLY A 162 -0.81 -6.31 -16.81
CA GLY A 162 -0.48 -7.03 -18.04
C GLY A 162 0.82 -6.61 -18.72
N LYS A 163 1.71 -5.88 -18.03
CA LYS A 163 3.04 -5.50 -18.53
C LYS A 163 4.13 -6.11 -17.65
N GLU A 164 5.32 -6.27 -18.24
CA GLU A 164 6.51 -6.62 -17.48
C GLU A 164 6.89 -5.49 -16.51
N ILE A 165 7.53 -5.88 -15.39
CA ILE A 165 8.02 -4.94 -14.39
C ILE A 165 9.14 -4.11 -15.02
N GLU A 166 8.97 -2.79 -14.99
CA GLU A 166 10.02 -1.86 -15.41
C GLU A 166 10.86 -1.47 -14.19
N VAL A 167 12.17 -1.50 -14.33
CA VAL A 167 13.09 -1.16 -13.24
C VAL A 167 13.91 0.06 -13.66
N LEU A 168 13.86 1.10 -12.84
CA LEU A 168 14.60 2.34 -13.03
C LEU A 168 15.68 2.46 -11.96
N ASP A 169 16.93 2.62 -12.41
CA ASP A 169 18.08 2.86 -11.54
C ASP A 169 18.33 4.36 -11.39
N ILE A 170 18.31 4.84 -10.15
CA ILE A 170 18.58 6.21 -9.73
C ILE A 170 17.73 7.25 -10.50
N PRO A 171 16.40 7.08 -10.65
CA PRO A 171 15.57 8.10 -11.29
C PRO A 171 15.46 9.36 -10.42
N ASN A 172 15.52 10.55 -11.04
CA ASN A 172 15.22 11.81 -10.36
C ASN A 172 13.71 11.98 -10.11
N SER A 173 12.89 11.45 -11.01
CA SER A 173 11.44 11.48 -10.93
C SER A 173 10.78 10.34 -11.70
N ILE A 174 9.51 10.08 -11.40
CA ILE A 174 8.67 9.09 -12.10
C ILE A 174 7.28 9.66 -12.36
N SER A 175 6.71 9.34 -13.53
CA SER A 175 5.39 9.80 -13.97
C SER A 175 4.28 8.89 -13.47
N GLY A 176 3.17 9.47 -13.03
CA GLY A 176 1.93 8.78 -12.68
C GLY A 176 1.12 8.24 -13.86
N GLU A 177 1.58 8.49 -15.10
CA GLU A 177 0.99 8.00 -16.34
C GLU A 177 -0.51 8.32 -16.45
N ASP A 178 -1.27 7.45 -17.12
CA ASP A 178 -2.72 7.59 -17.29
C ASP A 178 -3.50 7.27 -15.99
N VAL A 179 -2.83 6.77 -14.94
CA VAL A 179 -3.47 6.47 -13.64
C VAL A 179 -3.55 7.70 -12.76
N LEU A 180 -2.49 8.49 -12.71
CA LEU A 180 -2.42 9.77 -12.00
C LEU A 180 -2.01 10.87 -12.99
N PRO A 181 -2.96 11.40 -13.79
CA PRO A 181 -2.65 12.36 -14.84
C PRO A 181 -1.87 13.57 -14.33
N ASP A 182 -0.79 13.93 -15.03
CA ASP A 182 0.13 15.03 -14.71
C ASP A 182 0.86 14.92 -13.36
N PHE A 183 0.70 13.80 -12.64
CA PHE A 183 1.48 13.56 -11.43
C PHE A 183 2.91 13.15 -11.80
N VAL A 184 3.87 13.81 -11.17
CA VAL A 184 5.28 13.43 -11.24
C VAL A 184 5.81 13.39 -9.82
N LEU A 185 6.25 12.22 -9.37
CA LEU A 185 6.88 12.08 -8.07
C LEU A 185 8.34 12.51 -8.18
N ASN A 186 8.75 13.51 -7.39
CA ASN A 186 10.15 13.90 -7.26
C ASN A 186 10.84 13.01 -6.22
N LEU A 187 11.79 12.20 -6.69
CA LEU A 187 12.51 11.21 -5.88
C LEU A 187 13.80 11.75 -5.26
N GLU A 188 14.33 12.88 -5.73
CA GLU A 188 15.50 13.52 -5.11
C GLU A 188 15.24 13.89 -3.65
N GLN A 189 13.98 14.18 -3.30
CA GLN A 189 13.57 14.46 -1.93
C GLN A 189 13.34 13.20 -1.09
N ILE A 190 13.35 12.01 -1.71
CA ILE A 190 13.07 10.72 -1.08
C ILE A 190 14.35 9.92 -0.80
N TRP A 191 15.37 10.05 -1.66
CA TRP A 191 16.69 9.43 -1.49
C TRP A 191 17.35 9.73 -0.14
#